data_AF-A0A952NHZ8-F1
#
_entry.id   AF-A0A952NHZ8-F1
#
_cell.length_a   1.000
_cell.length_b   1.000
_cell.length_c   1.000
_cell.angle_alpha   90.00
_cell.angle_beta   90.00
_cell.angle_gamma   90.00
#
_symmetry.space_group_name_H-M   'P 1'
#
loop_
_entity.id
_entity.type
_entity.pdbx_description
1 polymer ?
#
loop_
_entity_poly.entity_id
_entity_poly.type
_entity_poly.pdbx_seq_one_letter_code
_entity_poly.pdbx_strand_id
1 'polypeptide(L)'
;MGKKRQRRGDLPFAKNLRKIMRERGVSARSLSKMTNVKASTLGDWLAGAAPTDLLAVAEVAKALKVDFQVLLLGTRPVEDHEEKTLAELFEIEDHPEFSGVFLIEAKRLRRRPKTSN
;
A
#
# COMPACT_ATOMS: atom_id res chain seq x y z
N MET A 1 -34.40 4.83 -2.32
CA MET A 1 -33.21 5.64 -2.01
C MET A 1 -32.41 5.85 -3.29
N GLY A 2 -32.37 7.07 -3.85
CA GLY A 2 -31.60 7.35 -5.07
C GLY A 2 -30.11 7.41 -4.80
N LYS A 3 -29.30 6.59 -5.49
CA LYS A 3 -27.83 6.69 -5.44
C LYS A 3 -27.43 8.11 -5.85
N LYS A 4 -26.89 8.90 -4.90
CA LYS A 4 -26.29 10.20 -5.20
C LYS A 4 -25.19 9.98 -6.25
N ARG A 5 -25.42 10.49 -7.46
CA ARG A 5 -24.45 10.47 -8.55
C ARG A 5 -23.24 11.29 -8.09
N GLN A 6 -22.16 10.63 -7.69
CA GLN A 6 -20.94 11.30 -7.24
C GLN A 6 -20.49 12.28 -8.33
N ARG A 7 -20.24 13.54 -7.96
CA ARG A 7 -19.84 14.59 -8.90
C ARG A 7 -18.46 14.23 -9.46
N ARG A 8 -18.31 14.34 -10.79
CA ARG A 8 -17.00 14.24 -11.47
C ARG A 8 -16.08 15.29 -10.83
N GLY A 9 -15.09 14.86 -10.05
CA GLY A 9 -14.12 15.76 -9.41
C GLY A 9 -13.70 15.40 -7.98
N ASP A 10 -14.51 14.67 -7.23
CA ASP A 10 -14.25 14.43 -5.79
C ASP A 10 -13.66 13.05 -5.45
N LEU A 11 -13.26 12.28 -6.47
CA LEU A 11 -12.65 10.97 -6.22
C LEU A 11 -11.20 11.15 -5.75
N PRO A 12 -10.80 10.57 -4.60
CA PRO A 12 -9.43 10.65 -4.10
C PRO A 12 -8.39 10.20 -5.15
N PHE A 13 -8.75 9.21 -5.96
CA PHE A 13 -7.91 8.64 -7.02
C PHE A 13 -7.26 9.69 -7.94
N ALA A 14 -8.02 10.61 -8.51
CA ALA A 14 -7.47 11.58 -9.46
C ALA A 14 -6.46 12.52 -8.79
N LYS A 15 -6.75 12.93 -7.54
CA LYS A 15 -5.85 13.74 -6.72
C LYS A 15 -4.57 12.97 -6.37
N ASN A 16 -4.70 11.71 -5.98
CA ASN A 16 -3.59 10.83 -5.63
C ASN A 16 -2.70 10.56 -6.84
N LEU A 17 -3.29 10.19 -7.98
CA LEU A 17 -2.56 9.93 -9.22
C LEU A 17 -1.75 11.17 -9.65
N ARG A 18 -2.36 12.36 -9.68
CA ARG A 18 -1.64 13.62 -9.98
C ARG A 18 -0.48 13.86 -9.01
N LYS A 19 -0.72 13.68 -7.71
CA LYS A 19 0.29 13.86 -6.66
C LYS A 19 1.48 12.91 -6.87
N ILE A 20 1.22 11.62 -7.03
CA ILE A 20 2.23 10.57 -7.17
C ILE A 20 3.02 10.75 -8.47
N MET A 21 2.34 11.07 -9.58
CA MET A 21 3.00 11.37 -10.86
C MET A 21 3.95 12.55 -10.74
N ARG A 22 3.53 13.63 -10.07
CA ARG A 22 4.36 14.82 -9.84
C ARG A 22 5.57 14.50 -8.96
N GLU A 23 5.36 13.78 -7.85
CA GLU A 23 6.45 13.37 -6.94
C GLU A 23 7.50 12.50 -7.63
N ARG A 24 7.10 11.74 -8.65
CA ARG A 24 7.97 10.83 -9.41
C ARG A 24 8.47 11.40 -10.74
N GLY A 25 8.10 12.63 -11.08
CA GLY A 25 8.45 13.25 -12.37
C GLY A 25 7.89 12.50 -13.60
N VAL A 26 6.79 11.76 -13.46
CA VAL A 26 6.20 10.96 -14.54
C VAL A 26 5.08 11.72 -15.23
N SER A 27 5.17 11.89 -16.55
CA SER A 27 4.09 12.46 -17.37
C SER A 27 3.05 11.41 -17.77
N ALA A 28 1.83 11.82 -18.13
CA ALA A 28 0.79 10.89 -18.61
C ALA A 28 1.24 10.12 -19.86
N ARG A 29 1.99 10.77 -20.75
CA ARG A 29 2.57 10.14 -21.94
C ARG A 29 3.61 9.09 -21.58
N SER A 30 4.46 9.36 -20.58
CA SER A 30 5.43 8.37 -20.10
C SER A 30 4.74 7.20 -19.42
N LEU A 31 3.73 7.49 -18.58
CA LEU A 31 2.98 6.47 -17.87
C LEU A 31 2.27 5.53 -18.85
N SER A 32 1.66 6.06 -19.91
CA SER A 32 1.04 5.28 -20.99
C SER A 32 2.02 4.39 -21.77
N LYS A 33 3.33 4.65 -21.71
CA LYS A 33 4.36 3.78 -22.29
C LYS A 33 4.87 2.73 -21.30
N MET A 34 4.84 3.05 -20.01
CA MET A 34 5.24 2.15 -18.93
C MET A 34 4.15 1.13 -18.59
N THR A 35 2.92 1.41 -19.00
CA THR A 35 1.76 0.56 -18.83
C THR A 35 1.07 0.31 -20.16
N ASN A 36 0.13 -0.62 -20.21
CA ASN A 36 -0.74 -0.85 -21.35
C ASN A 36 -1.99 0.05 -21.33
N VAL A 37 -1.99 1.11 -20.51
CA VAL A 37 -3.12 2.03 -20.36
C VAL A 37 -3.00 3.16 -21.38
N LYS A 38 -4.08 3.35 -22.16
CA LYS A 38 -4.14 4.41 -23.18
C LYS A 38 -4.01 5.79 -22.54
N ALA A 39 -3.29 6.69 -23.19
CA ALA A 39 -3.14 8.07 -22.75
C ALA A 39 -4.48 8.81 -22.56
N SER A 40 -5.49 8.48 -23.36
CA SER A 40 -6.85 9.03 -23.21
C SER A 40 -7.50 8.60 -21.89
N THR A 41 -7.37 7.33 -21.52
CA THR A 41 -7.87 6.78 -20.24
C THR A 41 -7.17 7.45 -19.07
N LEU A 42 -5.84 7.63 -19.14
CA LEU A 42 -5.10 8.40 -18.14
C LEU A 42 -5.56 9.86 -18.08
N GLY A 43 -5.84 10.48 -19.22
CA GLY A 43 -6.40 11.83 -19.30
C GLY A 43 -7.75 11.96 -18.59
N ASP A 44 -8.67 11.02 -18.84
CA ASP A 44 -9.98 10.97 -18.19
C ASP A 44 -9.86 10.80 -16.68
N TRP A 45 -8.99 9.89 -16.22
CA TRP A 45 -8.69 9.70 -14.81
C TRP A 45 -8.11 10.95 -14.17
N LEU A 46 -7.16 11.60 -14.85
CA LEU A 46 -6.59 12.87 -14.43
C LEU A 46 -7.59 14.01 -14.51
N ALA A 47 -8.72 13.89 -15.20
CA ALA A 47 -9.83 14.84 -15.19
C ALA A 47 -10.89 14.53 -14.10
N GLY A 48 -10.75 13.40 -13.38
CA GLY A 48 -11.66 13.01 -12.31
C GLY A 48 -12.69 11.96 -12.69
N ALA A 49 -12.52 11.26 -13.82
CA ALA A 49 -13.31 10.07 -14.13
C ALA A 49 -12.98 8.94 -13.14
N ALA A 50 -14.02 8.20 -12.73
CA ALA A 50 -13.84 7.02 -11.89
C ALA A 50 -13.14 5.91 -12.68
N PRO A 51 -12.09 5.27 -12.15
CA PRO A 51 -11.53 4.11 -12.80
C PRO A 51 -12.50 2.92 -12.65
N THR A 52 -12.94 2.37 -13.76
CA THR A 52 -13.79 1.17 -13.79
C THR A 52 -13.00 -0.11 -14.05
N ASP A 53 -11.83 0.02 -14.66
CA ASP A 53 -10.91 -1.10 -14.92
C ASP A 53 -9.85 -1.16 -13.81
N LEU A 54 -10.05 -2.07 -12.85
CA LEU A 54 -9.16 -2.23 -11.72
C LEU A 54 -7.83 -2.89 -12.09
N LEU A 55 -7.77 -3.67 -13.17
CA LEU A 55 -6.52 -4.28 -13.63
C LEU A 55 -5.59 -3.19 -14.20
N ALA A 56 -6.15 -2.27 -14.98
CA ALA A 56 -5.42 -1.10 -15.47
C ALA A 56 -4.92 -0.21 -14.31
N VAL A 57 -5.71 -0.04 -13.25
CA VAL A 57 -5.28 0.68 -12.04
C VAL A 57 -4.14 -0.05 -11.33
N ALA A 58 -4.22 -1.37 -11.19
CA ALA A 58 -3.16 -2.18 -10.59
C ALA A 58 -1.85 -2.10 -11.38
N GLU A 59 -1.94 -2.10 -12.72
CA GLU A 59 -0.77 -1.91 -13.59
C GLU A 59 -0.13 -0.53 -13.38
N VAL A 60 -0.94 0.53 -13.32
CA VAL A 60 -0.47 1.89 -13.01
C VAL A 60 0.16 1.96 -11.62
N ALA A 61 -0.45 1.34 -10.61
CA ALA A 61 0.10 1.29 -9.25
C ALA A 61 1.48 0.60 -9.24
N LYS A 62 1.61 -0.52 -9.94
CA LYS A 62 2.89 -1.25 -10.10
C LYS A 62 3.94 -0.42 -10.83
N ALA A 63 3.60 0.18 -11.96
CA ALA A 63 4.51 1.04 -12.73
C ALA A 63 4.96 2.26 -11.93
N LEU A 64 4.03 2.86 -11.18
CA LEU A 64 4.30 3.91 -10.22
C LEU A 64 4.71 3.37 -8.85
N LYS A 65 5.26 2.15 -8.72
CA LYS A 65 5.73 1.51 -7.46
C LYS A 65 5.03 2.03 -6.20
N VAL A 66 3.70 1.99 -6.18
CA VAL A 66 2.85 2.49 -5.11
C VAL A 66 1.81 1.43 -4.84
N ASP A 67 1.41 1.33 -3.58
CA ASP A 67 0.33 0.42 -3.21
C ASP A 67 -0.99 0.82 -3.91
N PHE A 68 -1.76 -0.19 -4.28
CA PHE A 68 -3.03 -0.04 -4.98
C PHE A 68 -4.06 0.73 -4.16
N GLN A 69 -4.14 0.45 -2.86
CA GLN A 69 -5.06 1.12 -1.93
C GLN A 69 -4.63 2.58 -1.71
N VAL A 70 -3.32 2.84 -1.62
CA VAL A 70 -2.79 4.22 -1.58
C VAL A 70 -3.18 4.98 -2.83
N LEU A 71 -3.07 4.37 -4.01
CA LEU A 71 -3.43 5.04 -5.25
C LEU A 71 -4.93 5.37 -5.32
N LEU A 72 -5.80 4.40 -5.00
CA LEU A 72 -7.26 4.57 -5.08
C LEU A 72 -7.84 5.46 -3.97
N LEU A 73 -7.44 5.21 -2.73
CA LEU A 73 -8.09 5.74 -1.53
C LEU A 73 -7.25 6.79 -0.81
N GLY A 74 -5.94 6.82 -1.04
CA GLY A 74 -5.01 7.69 -0.32
C GLY A 74 -4.70 7.20 1.10
N THR A 75 -5.26 6.07 1.51
CA THR A 75 -4.94 5.39 2.76
C THR A 75 -3.83 4.39 2.51
N ARG A 76 -2.80 4.38 3.36
CA ARG A 76 -1.90 3.23 3.39
C ARG A 76 -2.71 2.02 3.83
N PRO A 77 -2.46 0.83 3.26
CA PRO A 77 -2.94 -0.38 3.89
C PRO A 77 -2.46 -0.31 5.34
N VAL A 78 -3.35 -0.63 6.27
CA VAL A 78 -2.87 -1.01 7.59
C VAL A 78 -1.94 -2.16 7.26
N GLU A 79 -0.64 -2.00 7.50
CA GLU A 79 0.20 -3.17 7.64
C GLU A 79 -0.45 -3.87 8.82
N ASP A 80 -1.34 -4.83 8.53
CA ASP A 80 -1.48 -5.99 9.37
C ASP A 80 -0.06 -6.57 9.35
N HIS A 81 0.77 -6.04 10.23
CA HIS A 81 1.59 -6.89 11.03
C HIS A 81 0.57 -7.84 11.69
N GLU A 82 0.08 -8.83 10.94
CA GLU A 82 0.05 -10.18 11.47
C GLU A 82 1.45 -10.31 12.03
N GLU A 83 1.56 -10.06 13.34
CA GLU A 83 2.74 -10.37 14.10
C GLU A 83 2.94 -11.84 13.80
N LYS A 84 3.77 -12.14 12.77
CA LYS A 84 4.16 -13.50 12.48
C LYS A 84 4.59 -14.03 13.82
N THR A 85 3.79 -14.95 14.34
CA THR A 85 3.99 -15.38 15.71
C THR A 85 5.41 -15.93 15.77
N LEU A 86 6.09 -15.84 16.91
CA LEU A 86 7.44 -16.42 17.00
C LEU A 86 7.43 -17.90 16.56
N ALA A 87 6.31 -18.60 16.73
CA ALA A 87 6.09 -19.96 16.25
C ALA A 87 6.06 -20.11 14.70
N GLU A 88 5.72 -19.07 13.94
CA GLU A 88 5.78 -19.08 12.47
C GLU A 88 7.17 -18.74 11.92
N LEU A 89 8.00 -18.10 12.73
CA LEU A 89 9.34 -17.66 12.35
C LEU A 89 10.44 -18.68 12.70
N PHE A 90 10.18 -19.58 13.65
CA PHE A 90 11.15 -20.51 14.18
C PHE A 90 10.60 -21.93 14.22
N GLU A 91 11.43 -22.90 13.84
CA GLU A 91 11.14 -24.32 14.03
C GLU A 91 11.34 -24.69 15.51
N ILE A 92 10.44 -25.51 16.04
CA ILE A 92 10.58 -26.06 17.40
C ILE A 92 11.49 -27.28 17.30
N GLU A 93 12.63 -27.23 17.97
CA GLU A 93 13.57 -28.35 18.04
C GLU A 93 13.66 -28.85 19.49
N ASP A 94 13.34 -30.13 19.68
CA ASP A 94 13.44 -30.80 20.97
C ASP A 94 14.89 -31.27 21.20
N HIS A 95 15.65 -30.49 21.96
CA HIS A 95 17.01 -30.84 22.37
C HIS A 95 16.99 -31.55 23.73
N PRO A 96 17.41 -32.84 23.82
CA PRO A 96 17.42 -33.60 25.08
C PRO A 96 18.22 -32.93 26.21
N GLU A 97 19.26 -32.18 25.86
CA GLU A 97 20.06 -31.36 26.77
C GLU A 97 19.30 -30.17 27.39
N PHE A 98 18.15 -29.79 26.82
CA PHE A 98 17.24 -28.76 27.32
C PHE A 98 16.04 -29.38 28.08
N SER A 99 16.26 -30.45 28.85
CA SER A 99 15.26 -31.04 29.73
C SER A 99 15.46 -30.62 31.20
N GLY A 100 14.36 -30.28 31.89
CA GLY A 100 14.41 -29.93 33.33
C GLY A 100 13.38 -28.88 33.76
N VAL A 101 13.58 -28.36 34.98
CA VAL A 101 12.76 -27.28 35.55
C VAL A 101 13.40 -25.94 35.23
N PHE A 102 12.66 -25.07 34.54
CA PHE A 102 13.12 -23.74 34.14
C PHE A 102 12.48 -22.65 34.99
N LEU A 103 13.28 -21.66 35.40
CA LEU A 103 12.79 -20.39 35.94
C LEU A 103 12.79 -19.35 34.81
N ILE A 104 11.63 -18.76 34.51
CA ILE A 104 11.47 -17.77 33.43
C ILE A 104 11.12 -16.41 34.05
N GLU A 105 11.86 -15.36 33.67
CA GLU A 105 11.54 -13.98 34.02
C GLU A 105 11.19 -13.20 32.74
N ALA A 106 9.96 -12.66 32.66
CA ALA A 106 9.52 -11.85 31.52
C ALA A 106 9.58 -10.36 31.85
N LYS A 107 10.23 -9.56 31.00
CA LYS A 107 10.33 -8.09 31.15
C LYS A 107 9.69 -7.37 29.97
N ARG A 108 8.84 -6.39 30.27
CA ARG A 108 8.22 -5.54 29.24
C ARG A 108 9.25 -4.56 28.68
N LEU A 109 9.61 -4.73 27.41
CA LEU A 109 10.44 -3.76 26.71
C LEU A 109 9.61 -2.55 26.28
N ARG A 110 10.22 -1.36 26.35
CA ARG A 110 9.70 -0.14 25.71
C ARG A 110 10.66 0.28 24.61
N ARG A 111 10.12 0.66 23.45
CA ARG A 111 10.92 1.24 22.36
C ARG A 111 11.64 2.48 22.87
N ARG A 112 12.95 2.55 22.64
CA ARG A 112 13.72 3.78 22.91
C ARG A 112 13.21 4.88 21.97
N PRO A 113 12.97 6.10 22.46
CA PRO A 113 12.69 7.23 21.58
C PRO A 113 13.90 7.44 20.66
N LYS A 114 13.66 7.68 19.37
CA LYS A 114 14.72 8.10 18.43
C LYS A 114 15.21 9.47 18.87
N THR A 115 16.42 9.55 19.40
CA THR A 115 17.12 10.82 19.60
C THR A 115 17.46 11.36 18.21
N SER A 116 16.77 12.42 17.79
CA SER A 116 17.19 13.22 16.63
C SER A 116 18.50 13.92 17.01
N ASN A 117 19.57 13.61 16.28
CA ASN A 117 20.84 14.34 16.32
C ASN A 117 20.90 15.27 15.10
#